data_AF-B1G913-F1
#
_entry.id   AF-B1G913-F1
#
_cell.length_a   1.000
_cell.length_b   1.000
_cell.length_c   1.000
_cell.angle_alpha   90.00
_cell.angle_beta   90.00
_cell.angle_gamma   90.00
#
_symmetry.space_group_name_H-M   'P 1'
#
loop_
_entity.id
_entity.type
_entity.pdbx_description
1 polymer ?
#
loop_
_entity_poly.entity_id
_entity_poly.type
_entity_poly.pdbx_seq_one_letter_code
_entity_poly.pdbx_strand_id
1 'polypeptide(L)'
;MRLVGVENEPLGIVKLADAFRMSEQQDVDLVEIAPQAVPPVCRLMDYGKFKYSEAKKQHEAKLKQKIVQSRKSNSARALTT
;
A
#
# COMPACT_ATOMS: atom_id res chain seq x y z
N MET A 1 5.24 -14.52 -12.98
CA MET A 1 5.12 -13.36 -12.06
C MET A 1 5.38 -13.83 -10.64
N ARG A 2 5.79 -12.95 -9.72
CA ARG A 2 5.81 -13.27 -8.29
C ARG A 2 4.43 -12.94 -7.71
N LEU A 3 3.80 -13.91 -7.03
CA LEU A 3 2.48 -13.75 -6.43
C LEU A 3 2.58 -13.67 -4.90
N VAL A 4 1.79 -12.77 -4.34
CA VAL A 4 1.54 -12.65 -2.91
C VAL A 4 0.05 -12.92 -2.69
N GLY A 5 -0.28 -13.79 -1.73
CA GLY A 5 -1.66 -14.10 -1.39
C GLY A 5 -2.35 -12.99 -0.59
N VAL A 6 -3.59 -13.26 -0.18
CA VAL A 6 -4.49 -12.28 0.45
C VAL A 6 -4.01 -11.89 1.85
N GLU A 7 -3.40 -12.84 2.58
CA GLU A 7 -2.85 -12.64 3.93
C GLU A 7 -1.39 -12.14 3.89
N ASN A 8 -0.95 -11.62 2.74
CA ASN A 8 0.43 -11.22 2.44
C ASN A 8 1.45 -12.37 2.48
N GLU A 9 0.99 -13.61 2.32
CA GLU A 9 1.85 -14.77 2.21
C GLU A 9 2.55 -14.84 0.84
N PRO A 10 3.87 -15.12 0.79
CA PRO A 10 4.57 -15.26 -0.47
C PRO A 10 4.25 -16.62 -1.10
N LEU A 11 3.49 -16.63 -2.19
CA LEU A 11 3.16 -17.84 -2.95
C LEU A 11 4.24 -18.20 -3.99
N GLY A 12 5.25 -17.34 -4.15
CA GLY A 12 6.40 -17.58 -5.01
C GLY A 12 6.16 -17.17 -6.46
N ILE A 13 6.84 -17.83 -7.41
CA ILE A 13 6.70 -17.55 -8.84
C ILE A 13 5.62 -18.47 -9.41
N VAL A 14 4.57 -17.86 -9.97
CA VAL A 14 3.43 -18.58 -10.55
C VAL A 14 3.17 -18.12 -11.99
N LYS A 15 2.41 -18.94 -12.72
CA LYS A 15 1.87 -18.57 -14.03
C LYS A 15 0.69 -17.63 -13.87
N LEU A 16 0.44 -16.81 -14.89
CA LEU A 16 -0.68 -15.88 -14.92
C LEU A 16 -2.03 -16.60 -14.76
N ALA A 17 -2.22 -17.73 -15.43
CA ALA A 17 -3.45 -18.52 -15.35
C ALA A 17 -3.71 -19.07 -13.93
N ASP A 18 -2.67 -19.51 -13.23
CA ASP A 18 -2.81 -19.99 -11.85
C ASP A 18 -3.18 -18.84 -10.91
N ALA A 19 -2.59 -17.66 -11.12
CA ALA A 19 -2.92 -16.46 -10.35
C ALA A 19 -4.38 -16.01 -10.53
N PHE A 20 -4.89 -16.04 -11.77
CA PHE A 20 -6.31 -15.76 -12.05
C PHE A 20 -7.24 -16.79 -11.41
N ARG A 21 -6.91 -18.07 -11.51
CA ARG A 21 -7.71 -19.12 -10.85
C ARG A 21 -7.76 -18.92 -9.34
N MET A 22 -6.63 -18.56 -8.71
CA MET A 22 -6.57 -18.29 -7.27
C MET A 22 -7.38 -17.05 -6.89
N SER A 23 -7.39 -16.01 -7.74
CA SER A 23 -8.18 -14.80 -7.49
C SER A 23 -9.68 -15.09 -7.58
N GLU A 24 -10.11 -15.86 -8.59
CA GLU A 24 -11.49 -16.32 -8.75
C GLU A 24 -11.95 -17.22 -7.60
N GLN A 25 -11.11 -18.16 -7.16
CA GLN A 25 -11.45 -19.07 -6.04
C GLN A 25 -11.67 -18.36 -4.71
N GLN A 26 -11.08 -17.18 -4.55
CA GLN A 26 -11.13 -16.40 -3.31
C GLN A 26 -12.02 -15.15 -3.43
N ASP A 27 -12.67 -14.94 -4.59
CA ASP A 27 -13.46 -13.74 -4.90
C ASP A 27 -12.69 -12.42 -4.63
N VAL A 28 -11.42 -12.38 -5.03
CA VAL A 28 -10.53 -11.21 -4.90
C VAL A 28 -9.95 -10.79 -6.25
N ASP A 29 -9.35 -9.61 -6.32
CA ASP A 29 -8.70 -9.12 -7.52
C ASP A 29 -7.21 -9.53 -7.56
N LEU A 30 -6.72 -9.83 -8.76
CA LEU A 30 -5.29 -9.94 -9.04
C LEU A 30 -4.73 -8.55 -9.36
N VAL A 31 -4.01 -7.94 -8.43
CA VAL A 31 -3.51 -6.56 -8.56
C VAL A 31 -1.99 -6.56 -8.75
N GLU A 32 -1.52 -5.96 -9.84
CA GLU A 32 -0.09 -5.69 -10.06
C GLU A 32 0.38 -4.53 -9.16
N ILE A 33 1.25 -4.83 -8.18
CA ILE A 33 1.76 -3.83 -7.22
C ILE A 33 3.16 -3.32 -7.58
N ALA A 34 3.94 -4.09 -8.34
CA ALA A 34 5.25 -3.69 -8.82
C ALA A 34 5.47 -4.21 -10.25
N PRO A 35 4.92 -3.51 -11.26
CA PRO A 35 5.08 -3.89 -12.66
C PRO A 35 6.54 -3.80 -13.15
N GLN A 36 7.34 -2.91 -12.56
CA GLN A 36 8.75 -2.72 -12.91
C GLN A 36 9.70 -3.77 -12.33
N ALA A 37 9.23 -4.65 -11.45
CA ALA A 37 10.05 -5.71 -10.88
C ALA A 37 10.29 -6.83 -11.90
N VAL A 38 11.41 -7.55 -11.74
CA VAL A 38 11.72 -8.75 -12.54
C VAL A 38 11.88 -9.95 -11.60
N PRO A 39 10.91 -10.90 -11.57
CA PRO A 39 9.62 -10.87 -12.26
C PRO A 39 8.63 -9.85 -11.66
N PRO A 40 7.62 -9.39 -12.42
CA PRO A 40 6.58 -8.49 -11.92
C PRO A 40 5.89 -9.07 -10.68
N VAL A 41 5.55 -8.21 -9.72
CA VAL A 41 4.91 -8.63 -8.47
C VAL A 41 3.43 -8.29 -8.49
N CYS A 42 2.62 -9.34 -8.33
CA CYS A 42 1.17 -9.25 -8.19
C CYS A 42 0.76 -9.68 -6.78
N ARG A 43 -0.32 -9.11 -6.25
CA ARG A 43 -0.92 -9.50 -4.98
C ARG A 43 -2.42 -9.74 -5.17
N LEU A 44 -2.93 -10.79 -4.54
CA LEU A 44 -4.36 -11.03 -4.42
C LEU A 44 -4.94 -10.10 -3.35
N MET A 45 -5.86 -9.21 -3.72
CA MET A 45 -6.51 -8.30 -2.77
C MET A 45 -7.81 -7.72 -3.34
N ASP A 46 -8.67 -7.20 -2.47
CA ASP A 46 -9.82 -6.37 -2.88
C ASP A 46 -9.33 -4.96 -3.23
N TYR A 47 -9.27 -4.62 -4.52
CA TYR A 47 -8.75 -3.34 -4.99
C TYR A 47 -9.63 -2.16 -4.53
N GLY A 48 -10.94 -2.36 -4.47
CA GLY A 48 -11.90 -1.34 -4.05
C GLY A 48 -11.66 -0.91 -2.60
N LYS A 49 -11.56 -1.88 -1.68
CA LYS A 49 -11.23 -1.63 -0.27
C LYS A 49 -9.85 -1.02 -0.10
N PHE A 50 -8.86 -1.52 -0.85
CA PHE A 50 -7.49 -0.99 -0.79
C PHE A 50 -7.47 0.50 -1.13
N LYS A 51 -8.08 0.90 -2.24
CA LYS A 51 -8.15 2.31 -2.68
C LYS A 51 -8.82 3.22 -1.67
N TYR A 52 -9.92 2.77 -1.06
CA TYR A 52 -10.58 3.52 0.01
C TYR A 52 -9.67 3.68 1.24
N SER A 53 -9.02 2.60 1.66
CA SER A 53 -8.13 2.61 2.82
C SER A 53 -6.92 3.54 2.63
N GLU A 54 -6.34 3.54 1.43
CA GLU A 54 -5.23 4.42 1.08
C GLU A 54 -5.65 5.88 1.04
N ALA A 55 -6.81 6.19 0.45
CA ALA A 55 -7.33 7.56 0.44
C ALA A 55 -7.56 8.09 1.86
N LYS A 56 -8.14 7.27 2.75
CA LYS A 56 -8.35 7.62 4.15
C LYS A 56 -7.04 7.85 4.89
N LYS A 57 -6.07 6.94 4.76
CA LYS A 57 -4.73 7.07 5.37
C LYS A 57 -4.01 8.33 4.89
N GLN A 58 -4.07 8.62 3.59
CA GLN A 58 -3.44 9.83 3.03
C GLN A 58 -4.10 11.10 3.55
N HIS A 59 -5.42 11.12 3.75
CA HIS A 59 -6.12 12.25 4.35
C HIS A 59 -5.68 12.48 5.81
N GLU A 60 -5.65 11.41 6.61
CA GLU A 60 -5.18 11.47 8.01
C GLU A 60 -3.70 11.88 8.11
N ALA A 61 -2.84 11.38 7.21
CA ALA A 61 -1.42 11.73 7.16
C ALA A 61 -1.22 13.21 6.82
N LYS A 62 -1.97 13.75 5.84
CA LYS A 62 -1.95 15.18 5.51
C LYS A 62 -2.40 16.05 6.68
N LEU A 63 -3.44 15.64 7.41
CA LEU A 63 -3.90 16.35 8.61
C LEU A 63 -2.85 16.33 9.72
N LYS A 64 -2.22 15.17 9.98
CA LYS A 64 -1.12 15.05 10.97
C LYS A 64 0.10 15.88 10.58
N GLN A 65 0.50 15.86 9.31
CA GLN A 65 1.62 16.68 8.80
C GLN A 65 1.34 18.18 8.99
N LYS A 66 0.11 18.64 8.74
CA LYS A 66 -0.29 20.04 8.93
C LYS A 66 -0.18 20.48 10.41
N ILE A 67 -0.52 19.61 11.35
CA ILE A 67 -0.42 19.86 12.81
C ILE A 67 1.04 19.85 13.29
N VAL A 68 1.88 18.96 12.76
CA VAL A 68 3.31 18.89 13.13
C VAL A 68 4.07 20.13 12.62
N GLN A 69 3.72 20.62 11.43
CA GLN A 69 4.35 21.82 10.86
C GLN A 69 4.06 23.08 11.70
N SER A 70 2.85 23.22 12.25
CA SER A 70 2.51 24.38 13.09
C SER A 70 3.17 24.35 14.47
N ARG A 71 3.56 23.18 15.00
CA ARG A 71 4.25 23.06 16.31
C ARG A 71 5.73 23.44 16.27
N LYS A 72 6.43 23.29 15.14
CA LYS A 72 7.87 23.59 15.05
C LYS A 72 8.19 25.09 14.95
N SER A 73 7.22 25.94 14.63
CA SER A 73 7.47 27.36 14.33
C SER A 73 7.67 28.28 15.55
N ASN A 74 7.39 27.83 16.79
CA ASN A 74 7.39 28.72 17.97
C ASN A 74 8.53 28.50 18.99
N SER A 75 9.51 27.63 18.71
CA SER A 75 10.53 27.23 19.70
C SER A 75 11.95 27.76 19.43
N ALA A 76 12.10 28.86 18.70
CA ALA A 76 13.40 29.45 18.40
C ALA A 76 13.43 30.95 18.71
N ARG A 77 13.18 31.34 19.97
CA ARG A 77 13.48 32.70 20.45
C ARG A 77 13.64 32.78 21.97
N ALA A 78 14.55 31.98 22.51
CA ALA A 78 15.07 32.22 23.85
C ALA A 78 16.50 31.68 23.87
N LEU A 79 17.48 32.59 23.92
CA LEU A 79 18.88 32.45 24.38
C LEU A 79 19.73 33.52 23.67
N THR A 80 19.58 34.76 24.13
CA THR A 80 20.59 35.81 23.96
C THR A 80 20.47 36.72 25.18
N THR A 81 21.23 36.43 26.23
CA THR A 81 21.63 37.37 27.30
C THR A 81 22.88 36.79 27.94
#